data_AF-A0A841KCQ2-F1
#
_entry.id   AF-A0A841KCQ2-F1
#
_cell.length_a   1.000
_cell.length_b   1.000
_cell.length_c   1.000
_cell.angle_alpha   90.00
_cell.angle_beta   90.00
_cell.angle_gamma   90.00
#
_symmetry.space_group_name_H-M   'P 1'
#
loop_
_entity.id
_entity.type
_entity.pdbx_description
1 polymer ?
#
loop_
_entity_poly.entity_id
_entity_poly.type
_entity_poly.pdbx_seq_one_letter_code
_entity_poly.pdbx_strand_id
1 'polypeptide(L)'
;MHARQALSMSVRRAGFLFVALLMLLAPALGMAQGVSQRLNAADRAEIANFQLNQDVLARLQAVTADGQSMHIKKSQLDMSKVHSLDDMADQLVAVDPRIQPMLAKHGFTPHQFVVANLALVGTAMAVQMQRDPKMAQYVESDKLNQHNVDFYKSHESQILRMMQQGEGASGGQ
;
A
#
# COMPACT_ATOMS: atom_id res chain seq x y z
N MET A 1 -5.28 -54.75 -1.57
CA MET A 1 -6.56 -54.79 -2.31
C MET A 1 -7.64 -54.13 -1.46
N HIS A 2 -8.27 -53.07 -2.01
CA HIS A 2 -9.56 -52.42 -1.65
C HIS A 2 -9.76 -51.89 -0.21
N ALA A 3 -9.74 -50.59 0.09
CA ALA A 3 -10.64 -49.48 -0.28
C ALA A 3 -12.03 -49.51 0.39
N ARG A 4 -12.34 -48.45 1.17
CA ARG A 4 -13.66 -47.83 1.47
C ARG A 4 -13.42 -46.63 2.41
N GLN A 5 -13.13 -45.43 1.89
CA GLN A 5 -14.08 -44.34 1.62
C GLN A 5 -15.23 -44.20 2.65
N ALA A 6 -15.16 -43.14 3.45
CA ALA A 6 -16.33 -42.49 4.04
C ALA A 6 -16.15 -40.97 3.97
N LEU A 7 -17.17 -40.34 3.38
CA LEU A 7 -17.42 -38.93 3.20
C LEU A 7 -17.18 -38.10 4.47
N SER A 8 -16.47 -36.98 4.33
CA SER A 8 -16.88 -35.75 4.99
C SER A 8 -16.78 -34.61 3.97
N MET A 9 -17.93 -34.23 3.43
CA MET A 9 -18.12 -32.89 2.89
C MET A 9 -17.92 -31.91 4.05
N SER A 10 -17.16 -30.85 3.86
CA SER A 10 -17.60 -29.49 4.22
C SER A 10 -16.59 -28.41 3.85
N VAL A 11 -17.09 -27.51 3.02
CA VAL A 11 -16.65 -26.13 2.76
C VAL A 11 -15.37 -25.92 1.95
N ARG A 12 -15.59 -25.78 0.63
CA ARG A 12 -14.77 -24.91 -0.22
C ARG A 12 -14.76 -23.49 0.40
N ARG A 13 -13.62 -23.02 0.89
CA ARG A 13 -13.37 -21.58 1.04
C ARG A 13 -12.11 -21.24 0.26
N ALA A 14 -12.31 -20.87 -0.99
CA ALA A 14 -11.34 -20.08 -1.72
C ALA A 14 -11.14 -18.77 -0.94
N GLY A 15 -9.98 -18.59 -0.32
CA GLY A 15 -9.58 -17.33 0.29
C GLY A 15 -9.19 -16.35 -0.82
N PHE A 16 -10.01 -15.32 -1.01
CA PHE A 16 -9.82 -14.28 -2.03
C PHE A 16 -9.01 -13.11 -1.44
N LEU A 17 -8.01 -12.60 -2.19
CA LEU A 17 -6.94 -11.72 -1.70
C LEU A 17 -6.77 -10.43 -2.53
N PHE A 18 -6.92 -9.25 -1.90
CA PHE A 18 -6.38 -7.91 -2.27
C PHE A 18 -6.55 -6.95 -1.07
N VAL A 19 -5.70 -5.99 -0.72
CA VAL A 19 -4.63 -5.24 -1.42
C VAL A 19 -3.36 -5.28 -0.57
N ALA A 20 -2.26 -5.69 -1.20
CA ALA A 20 -0.95 -5.18 -0.85
C ALA A 20 -0.30 -4.88 -2.19
N LEU A 21 -0.55 -3.70 -2.74
CA LEU A 21 0.43 -3.12 -3.63
C LEU A 21 1.57 -2.64 -2.74
N LEU A 22 2.37 -3.62 -2.29
CA LEU A 22 3.69 -3.54 -1.64
C LEU A 22 3.91 -4.86 -0.89
N MET A 23 4.36 -5.88 -1.62
CA MET A 23 5.29 -6.85 -1.04
C MET A 23 6.40 -7.11 -2.05
N LEU A 24 7.49 -6.36 -1.89
CA LEU A 24 8.83 -6.91 -2.07
C LEU A 24 9.48 -6.96 -0.69
N LEU A 25 9.16 -8.03 0.04
CA LEU A 25 10.01 -8.56 1.11
C LEU A 25 11.19 -9.29 0.45
N ALA A 26 12.16 -8.52 -0.02
CA ALA A 26 13.52 -8.91 -0.39
C ALA A 26 14.42 -7.70 -0.07
N PRO A 27 15.69 -7.89 0.34
CA PRO A 27 16.37 -7.06 1.35
C PRO A 27 16.12 -5.55 1.20
N ALA A 28 15.49 -5.00 2.25
CA ALA A 28 14.85 -3.69 2.33
C ALA A 28 15.83 -2.49 2.38
N LEU A 29 16.76 -2.41 1.45
CA LEU A 29 17.74 -1.31 1.38
C LEU A 29 17.73 -0.53 0.05
N GLY A 30 16.99 -0.96 -0.98
CA GLY A 30 17.02 -0.29 -2.30
C GLY A 30 15.67 0.06 -2.94
N MET A 31 14.54 -0.42 -2.42
CA MET A 31 13.24 -0.35 -3.13
C MET A 31 12.55 1.02 -3.01
N ALA A 32 12.62 1.67 -1.84
CA ALA A 32 12.07 3.01 -1.65
C ALA A 32 12.85 4.09 -2.41
N GLN A 33 14.17 3.90 -2.55
CA GLN A 33 14.99 4.75 -3.42
C GLN A 33 14.73 4.48 -4.91
N GLY A 34 14.46 3.24 -5.30
CA GLY A 34 14.24 2.86 -6.70
C GLY A 34 12.99 3.47 -7.34
N VAL A 35 11.89 3.62 -6.61
CA VAL A 35 10.68 4.30 -7.12
C VAL A 35 10.88 5.82 -7.15
N SER A 36 11.36 6.39 -6.05
CA SER A 36 11.58 7.84 -5.93
C SER A 36 12.60 8.37 -6.96
N GLN A 37 13.62 7.58 -7.31
CA GLN A 37 14.62 7.92 -8.33
C GLN A 37 14.08 7.84 -9.77
N ARG A 38 13.02 7.04 -10.02
CA ARG A 38 12.39 6.92 -11.35
C ARG A 38 11.35 8.00 -11.62
N LEU A 39 10.73 8.51 -10.57
CA LEU A 39 9.79 9.61 -10.66
C LEU A 39 10.50 10.89 -11.10
N ASN A 40 9.78 11.78 -11.77
CA ASN A 40 10.28 13.12 -12.07
C ASN A 40 10.37 13.98 -10.77
N ALA A 41 10.95 15.18 -10.87
CA ALA A 41 11.12 16.05 -9.71
C ALA A 41 9.79 16.61 -9.15
N ALA A 42 8.81 16.87 -10.02
CA ALA A 42 7.49 17.36 -9.62
C ALA A 42 6.73 16.30 -8.82
N ASP A 43 6.73 15.05 -9.28
CA ASP A 43 6.10 13.91 -8.63
C ASP A 43 6.71 13.62 -7.26
N ARG A 44 8.04 13.65 -7.16
CA ARG A 44 8.73 13.54 -5.87
C ARG A 44 8.30 14.65 -4.92
N ALA A 45 8.24 15.88 -5.41
CA ALA A 45 7.82 17.03 -4.61
C ALA A 45 6.36 16.91 -4.19
N GLU A 46 5.48 16.37 -5.03
CA GLU A 46 4.08 16.15 -4.70
C GLU A 46 3.93 15.16 -3.53
N ILE A 47 4.61 14.01 -3.59
CA ILE A 47 4.61 13.03 -2.49
C ILE A 47 5.18 13.66 -1.21
N ALA A 48 6.31 14.37 -1.31
CA ALA A 48 6.96 14.99 -0.16
C ALA A 48 6.08 16.06 0.51
N ASN A 49 5.34 16.84 -0.28
CA ASN A 49 4.49 17.92 0.21
C ASN A 49 3.08 17.46 0.60
N PHE A 50 2.68 16.24 0.22
CA PHE A 50 1.37 15.70 0.57
C PHE A 50 1.22 15.59 2.08
N GLN A 51 0.08 16.05 2.62
CA GLN A 51 -0.19 16.02 4.05
C GLN A 51 -1.18 14.91 4.41
N LEU A 52 -0.70 13.94 5.19
CA LEU A 52 -1.52 12.89 5.79
C LEU A 52 -2.35 13.49 6.92
N ASN A 53 -3.66 13.25 6.90
CA ASN A 53 -4.57 13.66 7.95
C ASN A 53 -5.64 12.58 8.18
N GLN A 54 -6.50 12.81 9.16
CA GLN A 54 -7.54 11.85 9.55
C GLN A 54 -8.49 11.52 8.39
N ASP A 55 -8.87 12.51 7.59
CA ASP A 55 -9.78 12.32 6.46
C ASP A 55 -9.14 11.49 5.35
N VAL A 56 -7.85 11.70 5.08
CA VAL A 56 -7.09 10.86 4.13
C VAL A 56 -7.00 9.44 4.64
N LEU A 57 -6.63 9.24 5.92
CA LEU A 57 -6.52 7.91 6.51
C LEU A 57 -7.86 7.16 6.48
N ALA A 58 -8.96 7.83 6.85
CA ALA A 58 -10.30 7.24 6.83
C ALA A 58 -10.72 6.83 5.40
N ARG A 59 -10.45 7.66 4.39
CA ARG A 59 -10.72 7.33 2.99
C ARG A 59 -9.84 6.17 2.49
N LEU A 60 -8.56 6.11 2.86
CA LEU A 60 -7.68 4.99 2.52
C LEU A 60 -8.17 3.66 3.12
N GLN A 61 -8.64 3.70 4.37
CA GLN A 61 -9.26 2.55 5.02
C GLN A 61 -10.54 2.11 4.32
N ALA A 62 -11.39 3.06 3.96
CA ALA A 62 -12.66 2.78 3.27
C ALA A 62 -12.43 2.18 1.88
N VAL A 63 -11.47 2.69 1.11
CA VAL A 63 -11.05 2.12 -0.17
C VAL A 63 -10.54 0.69 0.01
N THR A 64 -9.75 0.43 1.05
CA THR A 64 -9.21 -0.90 1.34
C THR A 64 -10.33 -1.89 1.67
N ALA A 65 -11.29 -1.50 2.52
CA ALA A 65 -12.45 -2.32 2.87
C ALA A 65 -13.35 -2.60 1.65
N ASP A 66 -13.62 -1.59 0.82
CA ASP A 66 -14.41 -1.75 -0.39
C ASP A 66 -13.71 -2.69 -1.38
N GLY A 67 -12.39 -2.52 -1.60
CA GLY A 67 -11.60 -3.38 -2.47
C GLY A 67 -11.62 -4.85 -2.05
N GLN A 68 -11.58 -5.11 -0.74
CA GLN A 68 -11.73 -6.46 -0.17
C GLN A 68 -13.13 -7.03 -0.44
N SER A 69 -14.18 -6.25 -0.17
CA SER A 69 -15.56 -6.68 -0.36
C SER A 69 -15.89 -7.03 -1.82
N MET A 70 -15.22 -6.36 -2.76
CA MET A 70 -15.40 -6.56 -4.20
C MET A 70 -14.51 -7.65 -4.79
N HIS A 71 -13.62 -8.26 -3.99
CA HIS A 71 -12.63 -9.22 -4.45
C HIS A 71 -11.83 -8.74 -5.67
N ILE A 72 -11.48 -7.45 -5.69
CA ILE A 72 -10.52 -6.92 -6.70
C ILE A 72 -9.18 -7.66 -6.48
N LYS A 73 -8.32 -7.83 -7.48
CA LYS A 73 -7.07 -8.62 -7.37
C LYS A 73 -5.82 -7.77 -7.11
N LYS A 74 -4.80 -8.37 -6.46
CA LYS A 74 -3.42 -7.84 -6.33
C LYS A 74 -2.87 -7.38 -7.68
N SER A 75 -2.73 -6.06 -7.86
CA SER A 75 -1.97 -5.47 -8.95
C SER A 75 -0.49 -5.57 -8.62
N GLN A 76 0.28 -6.03 -9.61
CA GLN A 76 1.73 -5.84 -9.61
C GLN A 76 1.99 -4.65 -10.52
N LEU A 77 2.59 -3.59 -9.97
CA LEU A 77 3.06 -2.50 -10.80
C LEU A 77 4.22 -3.00 -11.66
N ASP A 78 4.10 -2.80 -12.96
CA ASP A 78 5.20 -2.98 -13.89
C ASP A 78 6.13 -1.77 -13.76
N MET A 79 7.11 -1.89 -12.86
CA MET A 79 8.03 -0.82 -12.52
C MET A 79 8.92 -0.39 -13.70
N SER A 80 8.95 -1.14 -14.81
CA SER A 80 9.64 -0.73 -16.04
C SER A 80 8.86 0.34 -16.83
N LYS A 81 7.56 0.46 -16.56
CA LYS A 81 6.66 1.43 -17.21
C LYS A 81 6.34 2.63 -16.33
N VAL A 82 6.84 2.65 -15.10
CA VAL A 82 6.59 3.73 -14.14
C VAL A 82 7.66 4.79 -14.25
N HIS A 83 7.30 5.93 -14.84
CA HIS A 83 8.12 7.14 -14.93
C HIS A 83 7.48 8.33 -14.22
N SER A 84 6.17 8.21 -13.95
CA SER A 84 5.38 9.21 -13.25
C SER A 84 4.37 8.60 -12.28
N LEU A 85 3.80 9.45 -11.43
CA LEU A 85 2.64 9.13 -10.60
C LEU A 85 1.41 8.78 -11.45
N ASP A 86 1.22 9.47 -12.57
CA ASP A 86 0.15 9.18 -13.52
C ASP A 86 0.30 7.78 -14.13
N ASP A 87 1.53 7.34 -14.47
CA ASP A 87 1.76 5.97 -14.96
C ASP A 87 1.34 4.91 -13.92
N MET A 88 1.58 5.18 -12.63
CA MET A 88 1.14 4.30 -11.56
C MET A 88 -0.39 4.32 -11.42
N ALA A 89 -1.00 5.49 -11.55
CA ALA A 89 -2.45 5.67 -11.47
C ALA A 89 -3.17 4.96 -12.62
N ASP A 90 -2.63 5.04 -13.83
CA ASP A 90 -3.13 4.36 -15.03
C ASP A 90 -3.00 2.84 -14.89
N GLN A 91 -1.83 2.35 -14.44
CA GLN A 91 -1.64 0.93 -14.17
C GLN A 91 -2.58 0.42 -13.08
N LEU A 92 -2.86 1.23 -12.05
CA LEU A 92 -3.79 0.88 -11.00
C LEU A 92 -5.20 0.66 -11.54
N VAL A 93 -5.74 1.58 -12.35
CA VAL A 93 -7.09 1.44 -12.90
C VAL A 93 -7.19 0.41 -14.02
N ALA A 94 -6.08 0.13 -14.72
CA ALA A 94 -6.02 -0.92 -15.75
C ALA A 94 -6.21 -2.34 -15.20
N VAL A 95 -6.01 -2.54 -13.89
CA VAL A 95 -6.12 -3.86 -13.24
C VAL A 95 -7.56 -4.34 -13.17
N ASP A 96 -8.49 -3.44 -12.85
CA ASP A 96 -9.90 -3.76 -12.74
C ASP A 96 -10.74 -2.49 -12.97
N PRO A 97 -11.71 -2.50 -13.90
CA PRO A 97 -12.52 -1.32 -14.22
C PRO A 97 -13.36 -0.83 -13.04
N ARG A 98 -13.53 -1.63 -11.98
CA ARG A 98 -14.23 -1.23 -10.74
C ARG A 98 -13.38 -0.34 -9.82
N ILE A 99 -12.06 -0.25 -10.05
CA ILE A 99 -11.16 0.53 -9.19
C ILE A 99 -11.47 2.03 -9.29
N GLN A 100 -11.54 2.58 -10.50
CA GLN A 100 -11.81 4.01 -10.67
C GLN A 100 -13.12 4.48 -10.00
N PRO A 101 -14.29 3.81 -10.20
CA PRO A 101 -15.51 4.22 -9.51
C PRO A 101 -15.44 3.99 -7.99
N MET A 102 -14.73 2.96 -7.52
CA MET A 102 -14.48 2.75 -6.08
C MET A 102 -13.68 3.90 -5.48
N LEU A 103 -12.59 4.33 -6.11
CA LEU A 103 -11.80 5.47 -5.64
C LEU A 103 -12.62 6.75 -5.63
N ALA A 104 -13.38 6.99 -6.70
CA ALA A 104 -14.26 8.15 -6.81
C ALA A 104 -15.33 8.18 -5.72
N LYS A 105 -15.91 7.03 -5.34
CA LYS A 105 -16.87 6.90 -4.24
C LYS A 105 -16.31 7.41 -2.91
N HIS A 106 -15.00 7.27 -2.69
CA HIS A 106 -14.30 7.74 -1.50
C HIS A 106 -13.59 9.08 -1.70
N GLY A 107 -13.88 9.80 -2.79
CA GLY A 107 -13.33 11.13 -3.05
C GLY A 107 -11.84 11.12 -3.40
N PHE A 108 -11.35 10.05 -4.03
CA PHE A 108 -10.02 9.99 -4.63
C PHE A 108 -10.10 9.97 -6.15
N THR A 109 -9.23 10.73 -6.80
CA THR A 109 -8.76 10.35 -8.14
C THR A 109 -7.73 9.22 -8.04
N PRO A 110 -7.49 8.44 -9.11
CA PRO A 110 -6.42 7.45 -9.14
C PRO A 110 -5.05 8.01 -8.74
N HIS A 111 -4.69 9.18 -9.28
CA HIS A 111 -3.45 9.90 -8.93
C HIS A 111 -3.37 10.25 -7.44
N GLN A 112 -4.42 10.86 -6.89
CA GLN A 112 -4.47 11.23 -5.47
C GLN A 112 -4.34 10.01 -4.55
N PHE A 113 -4.94 8.88 -4.94
CA PHE A 113 -4.82 7.64 -4.19
C PHE A 113 -3.38 7.11 -4.19
N VAL A 114 -2.70 7.15 -5.35
CA VAL A 114 -1.27 6.77 -5.45
C VAL A 114 -0.42 7.67 -4.57
N VAL A 115 -0.57 9.00 -4.68
CA VAL A 115 0.18 9.97 -3.87
C VAL A 115 -0.02 9.73 -2.38
N ALA A 116 -1.27 9.56 -1.94
CA ALA A 116 -1.60 9.31 -0.53
C ALA A 116 -0.98 8.00 0.00
N ASN A 117 -1.01 6.94 -0.80
CA ASN A 117 -0.37 5.66 -0.43
C ASN A 117 1.15 5.77 -0.36
N LEU A 118 1.79 6.43 -1.34
CA LEU A 118 3.23 6.61 -1.35
C LEU A 118 3.70 7.49 -0.19
N ALA A 119 2.95 8.55 0.14
CA ALA A 119 3.23 9.40 1.30
C ALA A 119 3.12 8.60 2.62
N LEU A 120 2.07 7.79 2.76
CA LEU A 120 1.88 6.95 3.96
C LEU A 120 2.96 5.89 4.11
N VAL A 121 3.26 5.15 3.05
CA VAL A 121 4.27 4.09 3.06
C VAL A 121 5.67 4.66 3.23
N GLY A 122 6.01 5.72 2.49
CA GLY A 122 7.30 6.39 2.61
C GLY A 122 7.55 6.89 4.03
N THR A 123 6.52 7.48 4.65
CA THR A 123 6.59 7.90 6.06
C THR A 123 6.76 6.72 7.01
N ALA A 124 5.99 5.65 6.83
CA ALA A 124 6.09 4.44 7.65
C ALA A 124 7.51 3.83 7.57
N MET A 125 8.07 3.71 6.36
CA MET A 125 9.42 3.21 6.13
C MET A 125 10.46 4.12 6.78
N ALA A 126 10.35 5.44 6.62
CA ALA A 126 11.28 6.39 7.21
C ALA A 126 11.28 6.30 8.76
N VAL A 127 10.09 6.25 9.37
CA VAL A 127 9.95 6.07 10.83
C VAL A 127 10.56 4.74 11.28
N GLN A 128 10.34 3.66 10.52
CA GLN A 128 10.90 2.36 10.84
C GLN A 128 12.43 2.34 10.70
N MET A 129 12.99 2.97 9.66
CA MET A 129 14.43 3.09 9.46
C MET A 129 15.10 3.94 10.54
N GLN A 130 14.44 5.01 11.02
CA GLN A 130 14.94 5.81 12.15
C GLN A 130 15.03 5.00 13.45
N ARG A 131 14.19 3.97 13.63
CA ARG A 131 14.20 3.11 14.82
C ARG A 131 15.28 2.04 14.77
N ASP A 132 15.82 1.71 13.60
CA ASP A 132 16.93 0.78 13.46
C ASP A 132 18.26 1.56 13.44
N PRO A 133 19.13 1.42 14.45
CA PRO A 133 20.40 2.14 14.52
C PRO A 133 21.30 1.93 13.29
N LYS A 134 21.18 0.79 12.59
CA LYS A 134 21.96 0.52 11.37
C LYS A 134 21.43 1.29 10.16
N MET A 135 20.14 1.60 10.16
CA MET A 135 19.42 2.22 9.05
C MET A 135 19.23 3.72 9.23
N ALA A 136 19.23 4.21 10.48
CA ALA A 136 18.99 5.60 10.81
C ALA A 136 19.94 6.57 10.09
N GLN A 137 21.19 6.16 9.84
CA GLN A 137 22.19 6.93 9.10
C GLN A 137 21.81 7.20 7.63
N TYR A 138 20.91 6.41 7.04
CA TYR A 138 20.45 6.56 5.66
C TYR A 138 19.17 7.38 5.55
N VAL A 139 18.60 7.82 6.67
CA VAL A 139 17.39 8.65 6.67
C VAL A 139 17.79 10.12 6.77
N GLU A 140 17.54 10.86 5.69
CA GLU A 140 17.63 12.32 5.67
C GLU A 140 16.42 12.90 6.42
N SER A 141 16.49 12.83 7.76
CA SER A 141 15.37 13.14 8.66
C SER A 141 14.91 14.60 8.56
N ASP A 142 15.80 15.49 8.15
CA ASP A 142 15.57 16.90 7.86
C ASP A 142 14.75 17.13 6.58
N LYS A 143 14.75 16.16 5.64
CA LYS A 143 13.99 16.22 4.40
C LYS A 143 12.64 15.51 4.47
N LEU A 144 12.32 14.90 5.61
CA LEU A 144 11.02 14.28 5.82
C LEU A 144 9.95 15.34 6.07
N ASN A 145 8.74 15.05 5.59
CA ASN A 145 7.56 15.80 5.98
C ASN A 145 7.22 15.49 7.45
N GLN A 146 7.61 16.40 8.35
CA GLN A 146 7.44 16.16 9.79
C GLN A 146 5.97 16.06 10.21
N HIS A 147 5.07 16.78 9.54
CA HIS A 147 3.64 16.62 9.78
C HIS A 147 3.19 15.18 9.53
N ASN A 148 3.65 14.56 8.43
CA ASN A 148 3.33 13.17 8.15
C ASN A 148 3.96 12.21 9.17
N VAL A 149 5.21 12.47 9.58
CA VAL A 149 5.89 11.67 10.60
C VAL A 149 5.12 11.69 11.93
N ASP A 150 4.70 12.87 12.37
CA ASP A 150 3.94 13.04 13.61
C ASP A 150 2.53 12.43 13.50
N PHE A 151 1.88 12.61 12.35
CA PHE A 151 0.60 11.97 12.05
C PHE A 151 0.71 10.44 12.07
N TYR A 152 1.75 9.88 11.43
CA TYR A 152 1.99 8.44 11.43
C TYR A 152 2.22 7.90 12.84
N LYS A 153 3.10 8.54 13.62
CA LYS A 153 3.40 8.12 15.01
C LYS A 153 2.15 8.14 15.89
N SER A 154 1.29 9.16 15.74
CA SER A 154 0.04 9.26 16.52
C SER A 154 -1.04 8.25 16.09
N HIS A 155 -0.99 7.74 14.85
CA HIS A 155 -1.98 6.80 14.30
C HIS A 155 -1.38 5.43 13.97
N GLU A 156 -0.19 5.12 14.49
CA GLU A 156 0.60 3.97 14.07
C GLU A 156 -0.17 2.66 14.21
N SER A 157 -0.81 2.42 15.36
CA SER A 157 -1.58 1.20 15.58
C SER A 157 -2.80 1.07 14.64
N GLN A 158 -3.37 2.19 14.19
CA GLN A 158 -4.45 2.18 13.20
C GLN A 158 -3.91 1.87 11.80
N ILE A 159 -2.78 2.47 11.43
CA ILE A 159 -2.14 2.29 10.13
C ILE A 159 -1.58 0.87 10.00
N LEU A 160 -0.91 0.35 11.04
CA LEU A 160 -0.41 -1.03 11.06
C LEU A 160 -1.54 -2.04 10.96
N ARG A 161 -2.68 -1.82 11.62
CA ARG A 161 -3.86 -2.69 11.44
C ARG A 161 -4.39 -2.65 10.02
N MET A 162 -4.45 -1.47 9.39
CA MET A 162 -4.85 -1.34 7.99
C MET A 162 -3.90 -2.10 7.06
N MET A 163 -2.58 -1.95 7.25
CA MET A 163 -1.56 -2.66 6.47
C MET A 163 -1.65 -4.17 6.69
N GLN A 164 -1.75 -4.62 7.95
CA GLN A 164 -1.92 -6.03 8.31
C GLN A 164 -3.25 -6.61 7.84
N GLN A 165 -4.33 -5.83 7.73
CA GLN A 165 -5.58 -6.31 7.11
C GLN A 165 -5.44 -6.49 5.60
N GLY A 166 -4.50 -5.77 4.96
CA GLY A 166 -4.09 -6.01 3.57
C GLY A 166 -3.11 -7.20 3.38
N GLU A 167 -2.36 -7.56 4.43
CA GLU A 167 -1.34 -8.64 4.43
C GLU A 167 -1.81 -9.96 5.07
N GLY A 168 -2.67 -9.89 6.09
CA GLY A 168 -3.02 -10.94 7.06
C GLY A 168 -4.07 -11.96 6.61
N ALA A 169 -4.40 -11.99 5.33
CA ALA A 169 -5.05 -13.16 4.71
C ALA A 169 -4.00 -14.15 4.15
N SER A 170 -2.77 -14.12 4.67
CA SER A 170 -1.66 -15.00 4.25
C SER A 170 -0.80 -15.52 5.42
N GLY A 171 -1.35 -15.60 6.64
CA GLY A 171 -0.63 -16.19 7.78
C GLY A 171 -1.53 -16.74 8.89
N GLY A 172 -1.69 -18.07 8.91
CA GLY A 172 -2.24 -18.85 10.04
C GLY A 172 -3.76 -18.92 10.06
N GLN A 173 -4.42 -20.07 9.85
CA GLN A 173 -4.07 -21.48 10.07
C GLN A 173 -4.82 -22.35 9.06
#